data_AF-F8LC61-F1
#
_entry.id   AF-F8LC61-F1
#
_cell.length_a   1.000
_cell.length_b   1.000
_cell.length_c   1.000
_cell.angle_alpha   90.00
_cell.angle_beta   90.00
_cell.angle_gamma   90.00
#
_symmetry.space_group_name_H-M   'P 1'
#
loop_
_entity.id
_entity.type
_entity.pdbx_description
1 polymer ?
#
loop_
_entity_poly.entity_id
_entity_poly.type
_entity_poly.pdbx_seq_one_letter_code
_entity_poly.pdbx_strand_id
1 'polypeptide(L)'
;MIDTSRGINWGPAAFIILYHIGLLCALPFYFYYHTPSLSLILISIGIFYLTGVSITAGYHRYFSHKSYKAHPVIEAILVFLGSMTAQGS
;
A
#
# COMPACT_ATOMS: atom_id res chain seq x y z
N MET A 1 -22.35 18.88 -0.44
CA MET A 1 -21.75 20.19 -0.11
C MET A 1 -20.30 19.91 0.21
N ILE A 2 -19.37 20.24 -0.70
CA ILE A 2 -17.93 20.02 -0.46
C ILE A 2 -17.49 21.13 0.47
N ASP A 3 -17.11 20.77 1.70
CA ASP A 3 -16.59 21.70 2.69
C ASP A 3 -15.19 22.15 2.28
N THR A 4 -15.09 23.34 1.68
CA THR A 4 -13.82 23.96 1.27
C THR A 4 -13.11 24.69 2.42
N SER A 5 -13.68 24.71 3.64
CA SER A 5 -13.06 25.38 4.79
C SER A 5 -11.87 24.60 5.37
N ARG A 6 -11.77 23.31 5.06
CA ARG A 6 -10.67 22.45 5.49
C ARG A 6 -9.43 22.73 4.64
N GLY A 7 -8.46 23.42 5.24
CA GLY A 7 -7.14 23.63 4.64
C GLY A 7 -6.37 22.32 4.43
N ILE A 8 -5.24 22.41 3.73
CA ILE A 8 -4.37 21.26 3.45
C ILE A 8 -3.75 20.76 4.76
N ASN A 9 -3.89 19.45 5.04
CA ASN A 9 -3.08 18.82 6.08
C ASN A 9 -1.66 18.60 5.55
N TRP A 10 -0.76 19.50 5.91
CA TRP A 10 0.60 19.52 5.43
C TRP A 10 1.43 18.28 5.84
N GLY A 11 1.07 17.58 6.92
CA GLY A 11 1.79 16.37 7.36
C GLY A 11 1.71 15.21 6.35
N PRO A 12 0.52 14.63 6.10
CA PRO A 12 0.33 13.61 5.07
C PRO A 12 0.68 14.11 3.67
N ALA A 13 0.40 15.39 3.36
CA ALA A 13 0.74 15.96 2.06
C ALA A 13 2.26 15.94 1.82
N ALA A 14 3.06 16.39 2.80
CA ALA A 14 4.52 16.33 2.71
C ALA A 14 5.02 14.89 2.59
N PHE A 15 4.48 13.95 3.38
CA PHE A 15 4.83 12.53 3.28
C PHE A 15 4.61 11.97 1.86
N ILE A 16 3.41 12.18 1.29
CA ILE A 16 3.07 11.70 -0.04
C ILE A 16 3.97 12.34 -1.09
N ILE A 17 4.16 13.66 -1.06
CA ILE A 17 4.98 14.39 -2.05
C ILE A 17 6.43 13.91 -1.99
N LEU A 18 7.02 13.86 -0.80
CA LEU A 18 8.42 13.44 -0.62
C LEU A 18 8.64 11.99 -1.04
N TYR A 19 7.71 11.10 -0.71
CA TYR A 19 7.76 9.69 -1.12
C TYR A 19 7.79 9.55 -2.65
N HIS A 20 6.93 10.28 -3.36
CA HIS A 20 6.87 10.22 -4.83
C HIS A 20 8.09 10.87 -5.50
N ILE A 21 8.58 12.00 -4.99
CA ILE A 21 9.81 12.62 -5.47
C ILE A 21 11.00 11.66 -5.27
N GLY A 22 11.09 11.04 -4.10
CA GLY A 22 12.11 10.04 -3.80
C GLY A 22 12.09 8.88 -4.79
N LEU A 23 10.92 8.31 -5.08
CA LEU A 23 10.78 7.25 -6.09
C LEU A 23 11.15 7.72 -7.50
N LEU A 24 10.70 8.92 -7.90
CA LEU A 24 10.96 9.47 -9.23
C LEU A 24 12.46 9.70 -9.47
N CYS A 25 13.24 10.00 -8.43
CA CYS A 25 14.69 10.12 -8.52
C CYS A 25 15.41 8.77 -8.38
N ALA A 26 15.01 7.93 -7.41
CA ALA A 26 15.72 6.71 -7.06
C ALA A 26 15.58 5.60 -8.11
N LEU A 27 14.40 5.42 -8.73
CA LEU A 27 14.17 4.37 -9.71
C LEU A 27 15.00 4.54 -10.99
N PRO A 28 14.99 5.71 -11.66
CA PRO A 28 15.84 5.92 -12.83
C PRO A 28 17.33 5.79 -12.52
N PHE A 29 17.76 6.30 -11.35
CA PHE A 29 19.13 6.14 -10.88
C PHE A 29 19.50 4.66 -10.72
N TYR A 30 18.64 3.87 -10.06
CA TYR A 30 18.85 2.44 -9.90
C TYR A 30 18.95 1.72 -11.26
N PHE A 31 18.01 1.98 -12.17
CA PHE A 31 18.00 1.34 -13.49
C PHE A 31 19.15 1.76 -14.41
N TYR A 32 19.74 2.93 -14.19
CA TYR A 32 20.93 3.36 -14.94
C TYR A 32 22.17 2.53 -14.58
N TYR A 33 22.32 2.15 -13.31
CA TYR A 33 23.50 1.41 -12.83
C TYR A 33 23.26 -0.10 -12.66
N HIS A 34 22.01 -0.55 -12.55
CA HIS A 34 21.68 -1.93 -12.21
C HIS A 34 20.51 -2.45 -13.05
N THR A 35 20.63 -3.69 -13.50
CA THR A 35 19.51 -4.43 -14.09
C THR A 35 18.74 -5.15 -12.96
N PRO A 36 17.42 -4.99 -12.85
CA PRO A 36 16.65 -5.69 -11.84
C PRO A 36 16.73 -7.21 -12.04
N SER A 37 17.02 -7.94 -10.96
CA SER A 37 17.01 -9.40 -11.00
C SER A 37 15.58 -9.93 -11.18
N LEU A 38 15.44 -11.12 -11.74
CA LEU A 38 14.13 -11.77 -11.87
C LEU A 38 13.45 -11.95 -10.50
N SER A 39 14.22 -12.30 -9.46
CA SER A 39 13.70 -12.44 -8.10
C SER A 39 13.11 -11.13 -7.56
N LEU A 40 13.77 -9.99 -7.79
CA LEU A 40 13.28 -8.67 -7.38
C LEU A 40 11.93 -8.37 -8.05
N ILE A 41 11.83 -8.64 -9.35
CA ILE A 41 10.60 -8.41 -10.12
C ILE A 41 9.46 -9.28 -9.58
N LEU A 42 9.72 -10.58 -9.41
CA LEU A 42 8.70 -11.53 -8.95
C LEU A 42 8.21 -11.20 -7.53
N ILE A 43 9.11 -10.86 -6.61
CA ILE A 43 8.73 -10.47 -5.24
C ILE A 43 7.94 -9.17 -5.24
N SER A 44 8.35 -8.18 -6.05
CA SER A 44 7.64 -6.89 -6.14
C SER A 44 6.21 -7.07 -6.63
N ILE A 45 6.02 -7.87 -7.69
CA ILE A 45 4.70 -8.20 -8.22
C ILE A 45 3.89 -9.01 -7.20
N GLY A 46 4.50 -10.00 -6.55
CA GLY A 46 3.86 -10.83 -5.53
C GLY A 46 3.33 -9.99 -4.37
N ILE A 47 4.16 -9.11 -3.80
CA ILE A 47 3.77 -8.21 -2.71
C ILE A 47 2.69 -7.23 -3.17
N PHE A 48 2.78 -6.68 -4.39
CA PHE A 48 1.77 -5.78 -4.94
C PHE A 48 0.38 -6.43 -4.96
N TYR A 49 0.27 -7.67 -5.43
CA TYR A 49 -1.03 -8.38 -5.44
C TYR A 49 -1.48 -8.81 -4.04
N LEU A 50 -0.58 -9.34 -3.20
CA LEU A 50 -0.93 -9.78 -1.84
C LEU A 50 -1.45 -8.62 -0.99
N THR A 51 -0.80 -7.46 -1.08
CA THR A 51 -1.25 -6.25 -0.39
C THR A 51 -2.57 -5.72 -0.98
N GLY A 52 -2.78 -5.76 -2.30
CA GLY A 52 -4.07 -5.44 -2.90
C GLY A 52 -5.23 -6.34 -2.44
N VAL A 53 -4.97 -7.65 -2.29
CA VAL A 53 -5.94 -8.60 -1.70
C VAL A 53 -6.22 -8.25 -0.24
N SER A 54 -5.20 -7.89 0.53
CA SER A 54 -5.39 -7.50 1.94
C SER A 54 -6.31 -6.30 2.12
N ILE A 55 -6.32 -5.35 1.17
CA ILE A 55 -7.24 -4.21 1.19
C ILE A 55 -8.64 -4.64 0.78
N THR A 56 -8.78 -5.32 -0.34
CA THR A 56 -10.10 -5.64 -0.92
C THR A 56 -10.82 -6.76 -0.16
N ALA A 57 -10.14 -7.86 0.14
CA ALA A 57 -10.70 -8.98 0.89
C ALA A 57 -10.63 -8.72 2.41
N GLY A 58 -9.56 -8.12 2.91
CA GLY A 58 -9.38 -7.81 4.33
C GLY A 58 -10.11 -6.53 4.75
N TYR A 59 -9.44 -5.37 4.64
CA TYR A 59 -9.98 -4.10 5.16
C TYR A 59 -11.39 -3.78 4.65
N HIS A 60 -11.64 -3.93 3.35
CA HIS A 60 -12.93 -3.59 2.76
C HIS A 60 -14.03 -4.63 3.08
N ARG A 61 -13.87 -5.90 2.66
CA ARG A 61 -14.94 -6.90 2.80
C ARG A 61 -15.05 -7.50 4.20
N TYR A 62 -13.92 -7.85 4.82
CA TYR A 62 -13.91 -8.53 6.11
C TYR A 62 -14.08 -7.55 7.28
N PHE A 63 -13.22 -6.53 7.38
CA PHE A 63 -13.24 -5.62 8.55
C PHE A 63 -14.37 -4.58 8.47
N SER A 64 -14.53 -3.87 7.35
CA SER A 64 -15.54 -2.82 7.21
C SER A 64 -16.96 -3.37 7.01
N HIS A 65 -17.13 -4.37 6.14
CA HIS A 65 -18.45 -4.89 5.77
C HIS A 65 -18.84 -6.22 6.40
N LYS A 66 -17.92 -6.91 7.10
CA LYS A 66 -18.17 -8.21 7.75
C LYS A 66 -18.86 -9.23 6.83
N SER A 67 -18.53 -9.23 5.55
CA SER A 67 -19.20 -10.04 4.52
C SER A 67 -18.98 -11.55 4.66
N TYR A 68 -17.97 -11.97 5.42
CA TYR A 68 -17.67 -13.37 5.69
C TYR A 68 -16.92 -13.52 7.02
N LYS A 69 -16.79 -14.75 7.51
CA LYS A 69 -15.95 -15.09 8.67
C LYS A 69 -14.67 -15.78 8.19
N ALA A 70 -13.52 -15.22 8.53
CA ALA A 70 -12.21 -15.79 8.25
C ALA A 70 -11.70 -16.58 9.46
N HIS A 71 -10.88 -17.60 9.21
CA HIS A 71 -10.11 -18.24 10.28
C HIS A 71 -9.09 -17.22 10.86
N PRO A 72 -8.82 -17.20 12.18
CA PRO A 72 -7.93 -16.20 12.80
C PRO A 72 -6.54 -16.09 12.16
N VAL A 73 -6.02 -17.19 11.60
CA VAL A 73 -4.74 -17.18 10.87
C VAL A 73 -4.83 -16.33 9.60
N ILE A 74 -5.93 -16.45 8.85
CA ILE A 74 -6.14 -15.66 7.62
C ILE A 74 -6.36 -14.20 7.98
N GLU A 75 -7.08 -13.93 9.06
CA GLU A 75 -7.25 -12.58 9.59
C GLU A 75 -5.90 -11.93 9.91
N ALA A 76 -5.03 -12.62 10.65
CA ALA A 76 -3.69 -12.14 10.97
C ALA A 76 -2.84 -11.84 9.72
N ILE A 77 -2.91 -12.72 8.70
CA ILE A 77 -2.22 -12.50 7.42
C ILE A 77 -2.76 -11.26 6.70
N LEU A 78 -4.09 -11.08 6.66
CA LEU A 78 -4.72 -9.93 6.01
C LEU A 78 -4.38 -8.61 6.72
N VAL A 79 -4.34 -8.58 8.06
CA VAL A 79 -3.92 -7.39 8.82
C VAL A 79 -2.44 -7.09 8.59
N PHE A 80 -1.59 -8.12 8.63
CA PHE A 80 -0.15 -7.95 8.40
C PHE A 80 0.12 -7.37 7.00
N LEU A 81 -0.40 -8.00 5.95
CA LEU A 81 -0.26 -7.50 4.57
C LEU A 81 -0.89 -6.11 4.40
N GLY A 82 -2.03 -5.88 5.05
CA GLY A 82 -2.73 -4.60 5.01
C GLY A 82 -1.92 -3.47 5.64
N SER A 83 -1.18 -3.75 6.71
CA SER A 83 -0.30 -2.77 7.37
C SER A 83 0.84 -2.27 6.47
N MET A 84 1.23 -3.06 5.46
CA MET A 84 2.28 -2.69 4.49
C MET A 84 1.82 -1.67 3.44
N THR A 85 0.53 -1.36 3.37
CA THR A 85 -0.04 -0.53 2.28
C THR A 85 0.04 0.96 2.52
N ALA A 86 0.24 1.39 3.77
CA ALA A 86 0.16 2.79 4.18
C ALA A 86 -1.17 3.50 3.79
N GLN A 87 -2.28 2.76 3.70
CA GLN A 87 -3.60 3.28 3.28
C GLN A 87 -4.50 3.72 4.45
N GLY A 88 -3.99 3.73 5.67
CA GLY A 88 -4.80 3.92 6.88
C GLY A 88 -5.70 2.71 7.16
N SER A 89 -6.40 2.77 8.30
CA SER A 89 -7.37 1.77 8.75
C SER A 89 -8.76 2.38 8.89
#